data_AF-A0A1Y3ET60-F1
#
_entry.id   AF-A0A1Y3ET60-F1
#
_cell.length_a   1.000
_cell.length_b   1.000
_cell.length_c   1.000
_cell.angle_alpha   90.00
_cell.angle_beta   90.00
_cell.angle_gamma   90.00
#
_symmetry.space_group_name_H-M   'P 1'
#
loop_
_entity.id
_entity.type
_entity.pdbx_description
1 polymer ?
#
loop_
_entity_poly.entity_id
_entity_poly.type
_entity_poly.pdbx_seq_one_letter_code
_entity_poly.pdbx_strand_id
1 'polypeptide(L)' 'MDWDRIAKNEVMGRCEIGLRAATHDGRSHWEEISGSPGKQFAKWHHLQK' A
#
# COMPACT_ATOMS: atom_id res chain seq x y z
N MET A 1 -6.72 5.99 7.33
CA MET A 1 -7.14 7.39 7.52
C MET A 1 -8.14 7.34 8.64
N ASP A 2 -7.84 8.01 9.74
CA ASP A 2 -8.82 8.11 10.81
C ASP A 2 -9.91 9.08 10.34
N TRP A 3 -11.16 8.62 10.38
CA TRP A 3 -12.29 9.43 9.92
C TRP A 3 -12.92 10.11 11.14
N ASP A 4 -12.68 11.40 11.24
CA ASP A 4 -13.22 12.24 12.31
C ASP A 4 -14.44 13.04 11.78
N ARG A 5 -15.52 13.09 12.57
CA ARG A 5 -16.77 13.76 12.19
C ARG A 5 -16.74 15.27 12.36
N ILE A 6 -15.74 15.79 13.06
CA ILE A 6 -15.69 17.18 13.53
C ILE A 6 -14.38 17.83 13.04
N ALA A 7 -13.26 17.11 13.11
CA ALA A 7 -11.95 17.61 12.72
C ALA A 7 -11.48 17.06 11.36
N LYS A 8 -10.35 17.59 10.86
CA LYS A 8 -9.72 17.09 9.64
C LYS A 8 -9.10 15.72 9.92
N ASN A 9 -9.48 14.74 9.11
CA ASN A 9 -8.92 13.38 9.14
C ASN A 9 -7.39 13.34 9.16
N GLU A 10 -6.85 12.47 9.99
CA GLU A 10 -5.41 12.24 10.12
C GLU A 10 -4.94 11.02 9.34
N VAL A 11 -3.74 11.15 8.77
CA VAL A 11 -3.06 10.05 8.08
C VAL A 11 -2.41 9.16 9.13
N MET A 12 -2.96 7.96 9.33
CA MET A 12 -2.40 6.98 10.27
C MET A 12 -1.08 6.35 9.78
N GLY A 13 -0.81 6.44 8.47
CA GLY A 13 0.39 5.94 7.82
C GLY A 13 0.16 5.73 6.33
N ARG A 14 1.23 5.41 5.59
CA ARG A 14 1.22 5.21 4.14
C ARG A 14 1.92 3.92 3.76
N CYS A 15 1.44 3.27 2.72
CA CYS A 15 2.15 2.17 2.07
C CYS A 15 2.21 2.49 0.58
N GLU A 16 3.38 2.28 0.00
CA GLU A 16 3.63 2.47 -1.43
C GLU A 16 3.80 1.09 -2.08
N ILE A 17 3.14 0.89 -3.22
CA ILE A 17 3.28 -0.32 -4.04
C ILE A 17 3.65 0.16 -5.44
N GLY A 18 4.73 -0.38 -5.98
CA GLY A 18 5.27 0.05 -7.27
C GLY A 18 6.76 -0.24 -7.42
N LEU A 19 7.29 -0.04 -8.63
CA LEU A 19 8.71 -0.25 -8.94
C LEU A 19 9.67 0.56 -8.04
N ARG A 20 9.20 1.70 -7.53
CA ARG A 20 9.99 2.61 -6.69
C ARG A 20 9.49 2.67 -5.24
N ALA A 21 8.66 1.71 -4.82
CA ALA A 21 8.22 1.66 -3.44
C ALA A 21 9.42 1.58 -2.48
N ALA A 22 9.40 2.37 -1.42
CA ALA A 22 10.49 2.43 -0.46
C ALA A 22 10.71 1.08 0.25
N THR A 23 9.64 0.31 0.45
CA THR A 23 9.70 -1.00 1.10
C THR A 23 9.99 -2.11 0.10
N HIS A 24 10.65 -3.19 0.57
CA HIS A 24 10.82 -4.40 -0.22
C HIS A 24 9.47 -5.02 -0.58
N ASP A 25 8.57 -5.14 0.40
CA ASP A 25 7.25 -5.76 0.18
C ASP A 25 6.41 -5.04 -0.87
N GLY A 26 6.46 -3.70 -0.91
CA GLY A 26 5.76 -2.91 -1.91
C GLY A 26 6.28 -3.11 -3.33
N ARG A 27 7.59 -3.40 -3.48
CA ARG A 27 8.20 -3.74 -4.78
C ARG A 27 7.86 -5.16 -5.20
N SER A 28 8.03 -6.15 -4.32
CA SER A 28 7.73 -7.54 -4.64
C SER A 28 6.26 -7.76 -4.98
N HIS A 29 5.33 -7.12 -4.25
CA HIS A 29 3.90 -7.22 -4.58
C HIS A 29 3.63 -6.61 -5.97
N TRP A 30 4.29 -5.50 -6.31
CA TRP A 30 4.15 -4.91 -7.64
C TRP A 30 4.65 -5.85 -8.76
N GLU A 31 5.76 -6.54 -8.54
CA GLU A 31 6.28 -7.53 -9.48
C GLU A 31 5.26 -8.67 -9.71
N GLU A 32 4.67 -9.21 -8.64
CA GLU A 32 3.63 -10.26 -8.72
C GLU A 32 2.40 -9.81 -9.53
N ILE A 33 1.93 -8.58 -9.31
CA ILE A 33 0.81 -8.00 -10.07
C ILE A 33 1.21 -7.83 -11.55
N SER A 34 2.39 -7.27 -11.80
CA SER A 34 2.86 -6.97 -13.15
C SER A 34 3.09 -8.24 -13.97
N GLY A 35 3.52 -9.34 -13.34
CA GLY A 35 3.81 -10.62 -13.98
C GLY A 35 2.58 -11.52 -14.19
N SER A 36 1.41 -11.14 -13.68
CA SER A 36 0.18 -11.95 -13.78
C SER A 36 -1.06 -11.06 -13.95
N PRO A 37 -1.18 -10.37 -15.10
CA PRO A 37 -2.32 -9.52 -15.38
C PRO A 37 -3.63 -10.33 -15.37
N GLY A 38 -4.65 -9.83 -14.69
CA GLY A 38 -5.98 -10.47 -14.56
C GLY A 38 -6.13 -11.39 -13.34
N LYS A 39 -5.06 -11.65 -12.60
CA LYS A 39 -5.11 -12.35 -11.30
C LYS A 39 -5.24 -11.33 -10.16
N GLN A 40 -6.07 -11.65 -9.17
CA GLN A 40 -6.20 -10.84 -7.96
C GLN A 40 -5.13 -11.23 -6.93
N PHE A 41 -4.55 -10.22 -6.30
CA PHE A 41 -3.51 -10.38 -5.27
C PHE A 41 -3.96 -9.65 -4.00
N ALA A 42 -3.94 -10.36 -2.88
CA ALA A 42 -4.26 -9.80 -1.57
C ALA A 42 -3.11 -10.10 -0.61
N LYS A 43 -2.40 -9.06 -0.17
CA LYS A 43 -1.30 -9.15 0.79
C LYS A 43 -1.30 -7.91 1.67
N TRP A 44 -1.13 -8.13 2.97
CA TRP A 44 -1.00 -7.05 3.94
C TRP A 44 0.39 -6.43 3.89
N HIS A 45 0.44 -5.10 4.06
CA HIS A 45 1.67 -4.34 4.14
C HIS A 45 1.65 -3.47 5.38
N HIS A 46 2.80 -3.33 6.04
CA HIS A 46 2.93 -2.41 7.16
C HIS A 46 2.93 -0.96 6.67
N LEU A 47 2.08 -0.15 7.29
CA LEU A 47 2.06 1.29 7.07
C LEU A 47 3.33 1.92 7.65
N GLN A 48 3.98 2.75 6.84
CA GLN A 48 5.08 3.61 7.25
C GLN A 48 4.53 4.92 7.81
N LYS A 49 5.22 5.49 8.79
CA LYS A 49 4.90 6.82 9.34
C LYS A 49 5.54 7.92 8.53
#